data_AF-A0A9E3CPU4-F1
#
_entry.id   AF-A0A9E3CPU4-F1
#
_cell.length_a   1.000
_cell.length_b   1.000
_cell.length_c   1.000
_cell.angle_alpha   90.00
_cell.angle_beta   90.00
_cell.angle_gamma   90.00
#
_symmetry.space_group_name_H-M   'P 1'
#
loop_
_entity.id
_entity.type
_entity.pdbx_description
1 polymer ?
#
loop_
_entity_poly.entity_id
_entity_poly.type
_entity_poly.pdbx_seq_one_letter_code
_entity_poly.pdbx_strand_id
1 'polypeptide(L)'
;AHAYRSEDYEGVKEFARGCMRTYLILKEKGERWNRDPEVKSLLAEIARLDANGGGGFDRGRNEELLAREFDRAELASKGLKYERLDQLTIDILLGVR
;
A
#
# COMPACT_ATOMS: atom_id res chain seq x y z
N ALA A 1 2.88 19.20 -12.04
CA ALA A 1 4.29 19.62 -11.89
C ALA A 1 4.64 20.59 -13.03
N HIS A 2 5.52 21.56 -12.79
CA HIS A 2 6.01 22.50 -13.80
C HIS A 2 7.52 22.72 -13.63
N ALA A 3 8.23 23.11 -14.68
CA ALA A 3 9.59 23.63 -14.56
C ALA A 3 9.57 24.95 -13.75
N TYR A 4 10.64 25.25 -13.04
CA TYR A 4 10.73 26.52 -12.32
C TYR A 4 10.82 27.70 -13.30
N ARG A 5 10.32 28.86 -12.87
CA ARG A 5 10.37 30.10 -13.66
C ARG A 5 11.80 30.54 -14.00
N SER A 6 12.77 30.14 -13.19
CA SER A 6 14.19 30.45 -13.36
C SER A 6 14.89 29.64 -14.46
N GLU A 7 14.26 28.56 -14.97
CA GLU A 7 14.90 27.66 -15.93
C GLU A 7 14.96 28.26 -17.33
N ASP A 8 16.01 27.92 -18.06
CA ASP A 8 16.10 28.13 -19.50
C ASP A 8 15.43 26.98 -20.28
N TYR A 9 15.54 26.99 -21.61
CA TYR A 9 14.91 25.96 -22.45
C TYR A 9 15.48 24.56 -22.22
N GLU A 10 16.77 24.42 -21.90
CA GLU A 10 17.35 23.12 -21.56
C GLU A 10 16.88 22.64 -20.19
N GLY A 11 16.77 23.55 -19.21
CA GLY A 11 16.18 23.25 -17.89
C GLY A 11 14.74 22.74 -17.99
N VAL A 12 13.91 23.28 -18.90
CA VAL A 12 12.56 22.76 -19.17
C VAL A 12 12.60 21.33 -19.72
N LYS A 13 13.55 21.00 -20.59
CA LYS A 13 13.72 19.62 -21.10
C LYS A 13 14.22 18.68 -20.01
N GLU A 14 15.15 19.12 -19.17
CA GLU A 14 15.62 18.36 -18.01
C GLU A 14 14.47 18.07 -17.03
N PHE A 15 13.60 19.05 -16.77
CA PHE A 15 12.39 18.84 -15.97
C PHE A 15 11.49 17.74 -16.55
N ALA A 16 11.23 17.78 -17.87
CA ALA A 16 10.40 16.77 -18.52
C ALA A 16 11.03 15.37 -18.46
N ARG A 17 12.35 15.27 -18.68
CA ARG A 17 13.12 14.01 -18.53
C ARG A 17 13.08 13.52 -17.08
N GLY A 18 13.23 14.41 -16.11
CA GLY A 18 13.17 14.13 -14.67
C GLY A 18 11.83 13.55 -14.24
N CYS A 19 10.72 14.08 -14.77
CA CYS A 19 9.38 13.52 -14.54
C CYS A 19 9.27 12.06 -15.00
N MET A 20 9.66 11.79 -16.26
CA MET A 20 9.64 10.43 -16.81
C MET A 20 10.57 9.49 -16.04
N ARG A 21 11.78 9.94 -15.71
CA ARG A 21 12.75 9.17 -14.92
C ARG A 21 12.20 8.80 -13.55
N THR A 22 11.59 9.77 -12.85
CA THR A 22 10.99 9.54 -11.52
C THR A 22 9.89 8.48 -11.60
N TYR A 23 9.01 8.57 -12.60
CA TYR A 23 7.99 7.55 -12.83
C TYR A 23 8.60 6.16 -13.05
N LEU A 24 9.62 6.05 -13.89
CA LEU A 24 10.26 4.76 -14.18
C LEU A 24 10.96 4.17 -12.95
N ILE A 25 11.61 5.00 -12.13
CA ILE A 25 12.19 4.57 -10.84
C ILE A 25 11.08 4.04 -9.93
N LEU A 26 10.00 4.81 -9.73
CA LEU A 26 8.89 4.39 -8.87
C LEU A 26 8.17 3.15 -9.39
N LYS A 27 8.07 2.98 -10.71
CA LYS A 27 7.55 1.77 -11.34
C LYS A 27 8.41 0.55 -10.97
N GLU A 28 9.73 0.65 -11.11
CA GLU A 28 10.66 -0.41 -10.70
C GLU A 28 10.54 -0.74 -9.21
N LYS A 29 10.44 0.29 -8.35
CA LYS A 29 10.23 0.09 -6.90
C LYS A 29 8.90 -0.61 -6.60
N GLY A 30 7.82 -0.22 -7.27
CA GLY A 30 6.52 -0.88 -7.15
C GLY A 30 6.57 -2.34 -7.60
N GLU A 31 7.29 -2.65 -8.67
CA GLU A 31 7.54 -4.03 -9.10
C GLU A 31 8.34 -4.83 -8.06
N ARG A 32 9.37 -4.22 -7.44
CA ARG A 32 10.14 -4.84 -6.35
C ARG A 32 9.27 -5.11 -5.13
N TRP A 33 8.47 -4.14 -4.70
CA TRP A 33 7.52 -4.26 -3.60
C TRP A 33 6.55 -5.42 -3.83
N ASN A 34 5.97 -5.50 -5.03
CA ASN A 34 5.06 -6.59 -5.40
C ASN A 34 5.73 -7.97 -5.45
N ARG A 35 7.06 -8.05 -5.61
CA ARG A 35 7.81 -9.31 -5.64
C ARG A 35 8.45 -9.67 -4.30
N ASP A 36 8.57 -8.72 -3.37
CA ASP A 36 9.23 -8.94 -2.08
C ASP A 36 8.50 -10.01 -1.25
N PRO A 37 9.19 -11.10 -0.86
CA PRO A 37 8.56 -12.21 -0.17
C PRO A 37 8.05 -11.85 1.24
N GLU A 38 8.71 -10.92 1.93
CA GLU A 38 8.30 -10.47 3.26
C GLU A 38 7.05 -9.60 3.17
N VAL A 39 7.00 -8.69 2.19
CA VAL A 39 5.79 -7.89 1.90
C VAL A 39 4.61 -8.81 1.59
N LYS A 40 4.78 -9.79 0.69
CA LYS A 40 3.72 -10.76 0.36
C LYS A 40 3.23 -11.53 1.58
N SER A 41 4.15 -12.00 2.41
CA SER A 41 3.81 -12.74 3.63
C SER A 41 3.00 -11.86 4.59
N LEU A 42 3.39 -10.60 4.76
CA LEU A 42 2.73 -9.67 5.66
C LEU A 42 1.32 -9.29 5.15
N LEU A 43 1.17 -9.06 3.85
CA LEU A 43 -0.15 -8.82 3.25
C LEU A 43 -1.08 -10.04 3.41
N ALA A 44 -0.55 -11.26 3.28
CA ALA A 44 -1.33 -12.47 3.52
C ALA A 44 -1.76 -12.61 4.99
N GLU A 45 -0.90 -12.23 5.94
CA GLU A 45 -1.25 -12.17 7.37
C GLU A 45 -2.37 -11.14 7.61
N ILE A 46 -2.22 -9.93 7.07
CA ILE A 46 -3.22 -8.86 7.19
C ILE A 46 -4.56 -9.27 6.58
N ALA A 47 -4.56 -9.85 5.38
CA ALA A 47 -5.78 -10.31 4.71
C ALA A 47 -6.53 -11.39 5.52
N ARG A 48 -5.81 -12.24 6.27
CA ARG A 48 -6.44 -13.22 7.17
C ARG A 48 -7.11 -12.56 8.37
N LEU A 49 -6.57 -11.43 8.86
CA LEU A 49 -7.21 -10.65 9.92
C LEU A 49 -8.53 -10.03 9.44
N ASP A 50 -8.64 -9.73 8.13
CA ASP A 50 -9.78 -9.07 7.50
C ASP A 50 -10.74 -10.03 6.76
N ALA A 51 -10.55 -11.35 6.91
CA ALA A 51 -11.25 -12.39 6.14
C ALA A 51 -12.78 -12.46 6.34
N ASN A 52 -13.37 -11.56 7.13
CA ASN A 52 -14.80 -11.53 7.42
C ASN A 52 -15.62 -10.60 6.50
N GLY A 53 -14.99 -9.81 5.61
CA GLY A 53 -15.69 -8.73 4.88
C GLY A 53 -15.91 -8.90 3.37
N GLY A 54 -15.40 -9.95 2.73
CA GLY A 54 -15.23 -9.99 1.26
C GLY A 54 -16.36 -10.61 0.42
N GLY A 55 -17.62 -10.54 0.85
CA GLY A 55 -18.76 -11.10 0.11
C GLY A 55 -19.62 -10.03 -0.60
N GLY A 56 -20.26 -10.39 -1.71
CA GLY A 56 -21.35 -9.57 -2.26
C GLY A 56 -22.51 -9.46 -1.25
N PHE A 57 -23.37 -8.44 -1.42
CA PHE A 57 -24.51 -8.25 -0.54
C PHE A 57 -25.43 -9.47 -0.56
N ASP A 58 -25.65 -10.07 0.61
CA ASP A 58 -26.63 -11.10 0.84
C ASP A 58 -27.47 -10.71 2.07
N ARG A 59 -28.79 -10.73 1.90
CA ARG A 59 -29.71 -10.24 2.94
C ARG A 59 -29.67 -11.12 4.19
N GLY A 60 -29.63 -12.44 4.03
CA GLY A 60 -29.60 -13.38 5.16
C GLY A 60 -28.31 -13.25 5.97
N ARG A 61 -27.16 -13.19 5.30
CA ARG A 61 -25.86 -12.97 5.93
C ARG A 61 -25.77 -11.61 6.63
N ASN A 62 -26.40 -10.57 6.08
CA ASN A 62 -26.43 -9.26 6.72
C ASN A 62 -27.28 -9.27 8.00
N GLU A 63 -28.44 -9.91 7.97
CA GLU A 63 -29.30 -10.06 9.15
C GLU A 63 -28.58 -10.85 10.27
N GLU A 64 -27.83 -11.90 9.91
CA GLU A 64 -26.97 -12.66 10.83
C GLU A 64 -25.83 -11.81 11.42
N LEU A 65 -25.13 -11.03 10.58
CA LEU A 65 -24.04 -10.16 11.03
C LEU A 65 -24.52 -9.07 11.98
N LEU A 66 -25.70 -8.48 11.74
CA LEU A 66 -26.29 -7.45 12.59
C LEU A 66 -26.76 -8.02 13.94
N ALA A 67 -27.19 -9.28 13.98
CA ALA A 67 -27.61 -9.96 15.20
C ALA A 67 -26.44 -10.50 16.02
N ARG A 68 -25.22 -10.56 15.47
CA ARG A 68 -24.04 -11.10 16.13
C ARG A 68 -23.50 -10.12 17.18
N GLU A 69 -23.25 -10.63 18.39
CA GLU A 69 -22.44 -9.92 19.38
C GLU A 69 -20.95 -10.13 19.10
N PHE A 70 -20.18 -9.04 19.14
CA PHE A 70 -18.75 -9.05 18.90
C PHE A 70 -18.00 -8.75 20.19
N ASP A 71 -17.01 -9.59 20.52
CA ASP A 71 -16.04 -9.26 21.55
C ASP A 71 -15.10 -8.16 21.04
N ARG A 72 -15.38 -6.94 21.47
CA ARG A 72 -14.62 -5.76 21.07
C ARG A 72 -13.19 -5.78 21.62
N ALA A 73 -12.98 -6.36 22.81
CA ALA A 73 -11.66 -6.42 23.43
C ALA A 73 -10.77 -7.42 22.68
N GLU A 74 -11.32 -8.59 22.34
CA GLU A 74 -10.63 -9.57 21.51
C GLU A 74 -10.30 -8.98 20.13
N LEU A 75 -11.26 -8.32 19.48
CA LEU A 75 -11.03 -7.66 18.18
C LEU A 75 -9.92 -6.60 18.24
N ALA A 76 -9.94 -5.72 19.25
CA ALA A 76 -8.96 -4.64 19.40
C ALA A 76 -7.56 -5.14 19.75
N SER A 77 -7.43 -6.35 20.34
CA SER A 77 -6.13 -6.93 20.68
C SER A 77 -5.31 -7.36 19.46
N LYS A 78 -5.93 -7.46 18.28
CA LYS A 78 -5.28 -7.88 17.03
C LYS A 78 -4.42 -6.75 16.47
N GLY A 79 -3.10 -6.91 16.53
CA GLY A 79 -2.17 -5.98 15.89
C GLY A 79 -2.21 -6.10 14.36
N LEU A 80 -2.54 -5.01 13.66
CA LEU A 80 -2.73 -4.97 12.20
C LEU A 80 -1.44 -4.94 11.38
N LYS A 81 -0.27 -4.87 12.03
CA LYS A 81 1.07 -4.93 11.42
C LYS A 81 1.40 -3.86 10.37
N TYR A 82 0.58 -2.82 10.21
CA TYR A 82 0.79 -1.79 9.18
C TYR A 82 2.10 -1.02 9.32
N GLU A 83 2.58 -0.74 10.54
CA GLU A 83 3.88 -0.07 10.73
C GLU A 83 5.05 -0.87 10.14
N ARG A 84 5.01 -2.22 10.24
CA ARG A 84 6.04 -3.05 9.61
C ARG A 84 5.93 -3.03 8.09
N LEU A 85 4.71 -3.02 7.56
CA LEU A 85 4.47 -2.91 6.11
C LEU A 85 4.96 -1.56 5.58
N ASP A 86 4.74 -0.49 6.33
CA ASP A 86 5.17 0.86 6.00
C ASP A 86 6.70 0.95 5.95
N GLN A 87 7.39 0.46 6.98
CA GLN A 87 8.86 0.47 7.01
C GLN A 87 9.46 -0.31 5.83
N LEU A 88 8.93 -1.49 5.51
CA LEU A 88 9.36 -2.26 4.33
C LEU A 88 9.14 -1.50 3.03
N THR A 89 8.05 -0.74 2.94
CA THR A 89 7.75 0.10 1.79
C THR A 89 8.77 1.22 1.65
N ILE A 90 9.09 1.91 2.74
CA ILE A 90 10.11 2.97 2.76
C ILE A 90 11.49 2.41 2.42
N ASP A 91 11.89 1.27 2.98
CA ASP A 91 13.18 0.64 2.71
C ASP A 91 13.37 0.35 1.20
N ILE A 92 12.32 -0.15 0.54
CA ILE A 92 12.32 -0.42 -0.90
C ILE A 92 12.39 0.88 -1.71
N LEU A 93 11.59 1.90 -1.34
CA LEU A 93 11.59 3.20 -2.02
C LEU A 93 12.96 3.88 -1.93
N LEU A 94 13.59 3.84 -0.75
CA LEU A 94 14.92 4.40 -0.50
C LEU A 94 16.06 3.52 -1.03
N GLY A 95 15.78 2.29 -1.44
CA GLY A 95 16.75 1.39 -2.07
C GLY A 95 17.75 0.76 -1.10
N VAL A 96 17.42 0.70 0.19
CA VAL A 96 18.20 -0.04 1.21
C VAL A 96 17.75 -1.50 1.32
N ARG A 97 16.86 -1.92 0.42
CA ARG A 97 16.32 -3.27 0.29
C ARG A 97 16.12 -3.63 -1.17
#